data_AF-A0A5D0V0B3-F1
#
_entry.id   AF-A0A5D0V0B3-F1
#
_cell.length_a   1.000
_cell.length_b   1.000
_cell.length_c   1.000
_cell.angle_alpha   90.00
_cell.angle_beta   90.00
_cell.angle_gamma   90.00
#
_symmetry.space_group_name_H-M   'P 1'
#
loop_
_entity.id
_entity.type
_entity.pdbx_description
1 polymer ?
#
loop_
_entity_poly.entity_id
_entity_poly.type
_entity_poly.pdbx_seq_one_letter_code
_entity_poly.pdbx_strand_id
1 'polypeptide(L)'
;MADPTPLARPTLLPGLARLWRDRHTLQLGIEPGRAVLLKVTNPRAARLLDLLDGTRSERAVLAYAATARVAPDEARVLLDTLRGAGLVVPAQSLLPRELAGPVRTRLAGEADALALATPALPGTPAQVLRRRRAARVLVTGAGRLGAAIAVALAQAGVGHVAPELPGPVRPGDLVGTGLTAAEVGRPLAAAVRAELGRSAPGTETGPLRRGRVDLVVQLGTDRPAALLATGYAQRRQPHLLVDLRGGVPVIGPLVRPPVGPCLNCLDLHRVDRDPDWPTLAAQLAADDAERACAATTRLAAVAYAAAEALAHLDGSTPETLGCAVEVAGAGRFRRRQWPPHPSCGCSGRRPIRVRPTGPGFVAAVGPPSR
;
A
#
# COMPACT_ATOMS: atom_id res chain seq x y z
N MET A 1 -23.09 12.50 32.07
CA MET A 1 -22.37 12.36 30.79
C MET A 1 -20.91 12.10 31.13
N ALA A 2 -20.35 10.96 30.72
CA ALA A 2 -18.94 10.67 30.98
C ALA A 2 -18.08 11.71 30.27
N ASP A 3 -17.17 12.35 31.00
CA ASP A 3 -16.20 13.31 30.45
C ASP A 3 -15.36 12.55 29.41
N PRO A 4 -15.34 12.96 28.13
CA PRO A 4 -14.63 12.21 27.11
C PRO A 4 -13.13 12.19 27.45
N THR A 5 -12.51 11.02 27.33
CA THR A 5 -11.08 10.83 27.66
C THR A 5 -10.23 11.90 26.95
N PRO A 6 -9.38 12.66 27.67
CA PRO A 6 -8.61 13.75 27.08
C PRO A 6 -7.68 13.24 25.97
N LEU A 7 -7.59 13.99 24.87
CA LEU A 7 -6.67 13.70 23.78
C LEU A 7 -5.24 13.88 24.26
N ALA A 8 -4.53 12.77 24.39
CA ALA A 8 -3.09 12.82 24.55
C ALA A 8 -2.48 13.42 23.27
N ARG A 9 -1.97 14.64 23.40
CA ARG A 9 -1.29 15.38 22.33
C ARG A 9 -2.15 15.53 21.07
N PRO A 10 -3.19 16.38 21.08
CA PRO A 10 -4.09 16.52 19.95
C PRO A 10 -3.34 17.01 18.70
N THR A 11 -3.64 16.36 17.58
CA THR A 11 -3.08 16.68 16.26
C THR A 11 -4.23 16.83 15.28
N LEU A 12 -4.33 17.99 14.63
CA LEU A 12 -5.23 18.18 13.50
C LEU A 12 -4.73 17.28 12.36
N LEU A 13 -5.65 16.62 11.65
CA LEU A 13 -5.29 15.75 10.55
C LEU A 13 -4.39 16.52 9.56
N PRO A 14 -3.20 15.98 9.26
CA PRO A 14 -2.23 16.63 8.41
C PRO A 14 -2.76 16.77 6.98
N GLY A 15 -2.38 17.85 6.30
CA GLY A 15 -2.82 18.14 4.93
C GLY A 15 -4.24 18.71 4.79
N LEU A 16 -4.99 18.91 5.88
CA LEU A 16 -6.28 19.61 5.83
C LEU A 16 -6.11 21.10 5.49
N ALA A 17 -6.62 21.49 4.33
CA ALA A 17 -6.72 22.90 3.95
C ALA A 17 -7.61 23.67 4.95
N ARG A 18 -7.19 24.87 5.35
CA ARG A 18 -7.95 25.78 6.23
C ARG A 18 -8.38 26.99 5.42
N LEU A 19 -9.67 27.11 5.15
CA LEU A 19 -10.22 28.10 4.22
C LEU A 19 -11.31 28.92 4.90
N TRP A 20 -11.10 30.22 5.05
CA TRP A 20 -12.14 31.11 5.56
C TRP A 20 -13.16 31.40 4.46
N ARG A 21 -14.44 31.12 4.72
CA ARG A 21 -15.54 31.46 3.82
C ARG A 21 -16.08 32.86 4.09
N ASP A 22 -16.04 33.26 5.35
CA ASP A 22 -16.38 34.58 5.86
C ASP A 22 -15.67 34.78 7.22
N ARG A 23 -15.95 35.90 7.91
CA ARG A 23 -15.32 36.25 9.19
C ARG A 23 -15.58 35.27 10.35
N HIS A 24 -16.61 34.43 10.26
CA HIS A 24 -17.03 33.49 11.31
C HIS A 24 -17.11 32.03 10.84
N THR A 25 -16.92 31.74 9.55
CA THR A 25 -17.02 30.38 9.02
C THR A 25 -15.68 29.91 8.48
N LEU A 26 -15.08 28.95 9.17
CA LEU A 26 -13.86 28.27 8.76
C LEU A 26 -14.21 26.90 8.16
N GLN A 27 -13.76 26.64 6.93
CA GLN A 27 -13.82 25.35 6.30
C GLN A 27 -12.50 24.59 6.51
N LEU A 28 -12.60 23.34 6.96
CA LEU A 28 -11.49 22.42 7.12
C LEU A 28 -11.62 21.29 6.09
N GLY A 29 -10.68 21.23 5.15
CA GLY A 29 -10.69 20.27 4.04
C GLY A 29 -11.53 20.73 2.83
N ILE A 30 -11.29 20.09 1.70
CA ILE A 30 -11.99 20.34 0.42
C ILE A 30 -12.68 19.09 -0.14
N GLU A 31 -12.35 17.90 0.39
CA GLU A 31 -12.91 16.64 -0.09
C GLU A 31 -14.37 16.46 0.33
N PRO A 32 -15.26 16.07 -0.60
CA PRO A 32 -16.62 15.64 -0.27
C PRO A 32 -16.60 14.55 0.82
N GLY A 33 -17.42 14.72 1.86
CA GLY A 33 -17.50 13.78 2.98
C GLY A 33 -16.46 13.97 4.09
N ARG A 34 -15.49 14.89 3.91
CA ARG A 34 -14.51 15.26 4.95
C ARG A 34 -14.36 16.75 5.18
N ALA A 35 -14.81 17.57 4.25
CA ALA A 35 -14.88 19.01 4.44
C ALA A 35 -15.86 19.32 5.58
N VAL A 36 -15.37 19.96 6.64
CA VAL A 36 -16.20 20.38 7.79
C VAL A 36 -16.28 21.89 7.82
N LEU A 37 -17.50 22.40 7.95
CA LEU A 37 -17.74 23.81 8.20
C LEU A 37 -17.84 24.06 9.70
N LEU A 38 -16.86 24.78 10.22
CA LEU A 38 -16.80 25.21 11.61
C LEU A 38 -17.27 26.66 11.70
N LYS A 39 -18.39 26.88 12.39
CA LYS A 39 -18.84 28.23 12.78
C LYS A 39 -18.11 28.63 14.05
N VAL A 40 -17.30 29.67 13.96
CA VAL A 40 -16.48 30.20 15.05
C VAL A 40 -17.06 31.53 15.51
N THR A 41 -17.62 31.55 16.72
CA THR A 41 -18.17 32.76 17.33
C THR A 41 -17.06 33.79 17.57
N ASN A 42 -15.91 33.35 18.12
CA ASN A 42 -14.72 34.17 18.28
C ASN A 42 -13.63 33.77 17.26
N PRO A 43 -13.35 34.58 16.22
CA PRO A 43 -12.34 34.24 15.21
C PRO A 43 -10.94 33.93 15.78
N ARG A 44 -10.63 34.40 17.00
CA ARG A 44 -9.37 34.07 17.70
C ARG A 44 -9.25 32.60 18.08
N ALA A 45 -10.37 31.88 18.24
CA ALA A 45 -10.36 30.45 18.55
C ALA A 45 -9.71 29.62 17.42
N ALA A 46 -9.70 30.12 16.18
CA ALA A 46 -8.98 29.48 15.08
C ALA A 46 -7.46 29.40 15.30
N ARG A 47 -6.87 30.29 16.11
CA ARG A 47 -5.43 30.23 16.49
C ARG A 47 -5.11 28.98 17.31
N LEU A 48 -6.10 28.38 17.98
CA LEU A 48 -5.90 27.12 18.70
C LEU A 48 -5.57 25.97 17.74
N LEU A 49 -6.01 26.03 16.48
CA LEU A 49 -5.72 25.02 15.47
C LEU A 49 -4.22 24.93 15.15
N ASP A 50 -3.47 26.03 15.30
CA ASP A 50 -2.02 26.06 15.10
C ASP A 50 -1.26 25.30 16.21
N LEU A 51 -1.93 25.07 17.35
CA LEU A 51 -1.36 24.34 18.48
C LEU A 51 -1.64 22.83 18.42
N LEU A 52 -2.49 22.39 17.50
CA LEU A 52 -2.87 20.99 17.30
C LEU A 52 -1.86 20.30 16.38
N ASP A 53 -0.59 20.37 16.74
CA ASP A 53 0.55 19.79 16.02
C ASP A 53 1.08 18.50 16.70
N GLY A 54 0.44 18.06 17.79
CA GLY A 54 0.88 16.92 18.61
C GLY A 54 2.04 17.20 19.58
N THR A 55 2.55 18.44 19.64
CA THR A 55 3.63 18.81 20.55
C THR A 55 3.15 19.16 21.95
N ARG A 56 1.88 19.58 22.08
CA ARG A 56 1.26 20.06 23.34
C ARG A 56 0.18 19.09 23.82
N SER A 57 -0.01 18.97 25.12
CA SER A 57 -1.17 18.25 25.69
C SER A 57 -2.44 19.08 25.54
N GLU A 58 -3.61 18.43 25.59
CA GLU A 58 -4.90 19.13 25.57
C GLU A 58 -5.00 20.19 26.68
N ARG A 59 -4.53 19.85 27.90
CA ARG A 59 -4.46 20.80 29.02
C ARG A 59 -3.61 22.04 28.69
N ALA A 60 -2.49 21.88 27.99
CA ALA A 60 -1.64 23.00 27.59
C ALA A 60 -2.29 23.87 26.50
N VAL A 61 -3.03 23.26 25.56
CA VAL A 61 -3.82 23.98 24.55
C VAL A 61 -4.92 24.82 25.23
N LEU A 62 -5.66 24.23 26.18
CA LEU A 62 -6.70 24.92 26.93
C LEU A 62 -6.13 26.05 27.81
N ALA A 63 -4.96 25.85 28.42
CA ALA A 63 -4.28 26.91 29.17
C ALA A 63 -3.87 28.09 28.27
N TYR A 64 -3.41 27.81 27.04
CA TYR A 64 -3.08 28.86 26.07
C TYR A 64 -4.33 29.63 25.62
N ALA A 65 -5.50 28.99 25.52
CA ALA A 65 -6.75 29.64 25.11
C ALA A 65 -7.08 30.87 25.97
N ALA A 66 -6.82 30.80 27.28
CA ALA A 66 -6.99 31.93 28.19
C ALA A 66 -6.10 33.13 27.80
N THR A 67 -4.84 32.88 27.43
CA THR A 67 -3.91 33.93 26.96
C THR A 67 -4.32 34.54 25.62
N ALA A 68 -5.00 33.75 24.77
CA ALA A 68 -5.51 34.17 23.47
C ALA A 68 -6.88 34.88 23.54
N ARG A 69 -7.41 35.14 24.75
CA ARG A 69 -8.75 35.69 25.00
C ARG A 69 -9.86 34.83 24.38
N VAL A 70 -9.75 33.52 24.52
CA VAL A 70 -10.77 32.53 24.16
C VAL A 70 -11.27 31.90 25.46
N ALA A 71 -12.59 31.82 25.63
CA ALA A 71 -13.17 31.23 26.84
C ALA A 71 -12.81 29.73 26.92
N PRO A 72 -12.49 29.17 28.11
CA PRO A 72 -12.15 27.76 28.25
C PRO A 72 -13.22 26.81 27.69
N ASP A 73 -14.50 27.14 27.89
CA ASP A 73 -15.61 26.33 27.36
C ASP A 73 -15.70 26.39 25.84
N GLU A 74 -15.45 27.56 25.24
CA GLU A 74 -15.38 27.70 23.78
C GLU A 74 -14.24 26.85 23.19
N ALA A 75 -13.07 26.83 23.85
CA ALA A 75 -11.94 26.01 23.44
C ALA A 75 -12.24 24.50 23.56
N ARG A 76 -12.94 24.07 24.61
CA ARG A 76 -13.38 22.66 24.77
C ARG A 76 -14.39 22.27 23.69
N VAL A 77 -15.43 23.09 23.47
CA VAL A 77 -16.43 22.85 22.43
C VAL A 77 -15.78 22.75 21.05
N LEU A 78 -14.79 23.59 20.75
CA LEU A 78 -14.02 23.50 19.51
C LEU A 78 -13.31 22.15 19.38
N LEU A 79 -12.55 21.74 20.41
CA LEU A 79 -11.81 20.47 20.39
C LEU A 79 -12.75 19.27 20.27
N ASP A 80 -13.86 19.27 21.01
CA ASP A 80 -14.87 18.21 20.95
C ASP A 80 -15.57 18.15 19.59
N THR A 81 -15.86 19.30 18.98
CA THR A 81 -16.43 19.38 17.62
C THR A 81 -15.46 18.78 16.60
N LEU A 82 -14.19 19.16 16.67
CA LEU A 82 -13.16 18.62 15.76
C LEU A 82 -12.91 17.13 15.97
N ARG A 83 -12.94 16.67 17.22
CA ARG A 83 -12.81 15.26 17.60
C ARG A 83 -14.00 14.45 17.09
N GLY A 84 -15.23 14.94 17.30
CA GLY A 84 -16.46 14.32 16.83
C GLY A 84 -16.54 14.24 15.31
N ALA A 85 -15.96 15.21 14.61
CA ALA A 85 -15.82 15.19 13.16
C ALA A 85 -14.62 14.36 12.65
N GLY A 86 -13.84 13.74 13.55
CA GLY A 86 -12.66 12.94 13.20
C GLY A 86 -11.48 13.74 12.66
N LEU A 87 -11.49 15.07 12.77
CA LEU A 87 -10.44 15.95 12.24
C LEU A 87 -9.26 16.12 13.19
N VAL A 88 -9.44 15.82 14.48
CA VAL A 88 -8.36 15.83 15.46
C VAL A 88 -8.19 14.43 16.03
N VAL A 89 -6.96 13.95 15.96
CA VAL A 89 -6.57 12.63 16.44
C VAL A 89 -5.44 12.76 17.46
N PRO A 90 -5.23 11.76 18.33
CA PRO A 90 -4.05 11.75 19.18
C PRO A 90 -2.76 11.58 18.35
N ALA A 91 -1.69 12.30 18.67
CA ALA A 91 -0.42 12.20 17.92
C ALA A 91 0.09 10.75 17.78
N GLN A 92 -0.09 9.92 18.82
CA GLN A 92 0.32 8.51 18.80
C GLN A 92 -0.51 7.61 17.88
N SER A 93 -1.65 8.07 17.36
CA SER A 93 -2.42 7.30 16.38
C SER A 93 -1.88 7.51 14.96
N LEU A 94 -1.13 8.58 14.70
CA LEU A 94 -0.51 8.89 13.41
C LEU A 94 0.81 8.14 13.22
N LEU A 95 1.73 8.26 14.19
CA LEU A 95 3.07 7.66 14.10
C LEU A 95 3.35 6.71 15.27
N PRO A 96 4.04 5.57 15.03
CA PRO A 96 4.59 4.73 16.08
C PRO A 96 5.54 5.53 17.00
N ARG A 97 5.40 5.38 18.32
CA ARG A 97 6.18 6.13 19.33
C ARG A 97 7.67 5.81 19.31
N GLU A 98 8.00 4.59 18.89
CA GLU A 98 9.35 4.05 18.78
C GLU A 98 10.12 4.55 17.56
N LEU A 99 9.49 5.31 16.66
CA LEU A 99 10.18 5.92 15.51
C LEU A 99 10.93 7.19 15.93
N ALA A 100 12.19 7.26 15.53
CA ALA A 100 13.05 8.41 15.76
C ALA A 100 13.89 8.75 14.50
N GLY A 101 14.44 9.95 14.49
CA GLY A 101 15.41 10.39 13.48
C GLY A 101 14.89 10.36 12.04
N PRO A 102 15.76 10.06 11.06
CA PRO A 102 15.42 10.11 9.64
C PRO A 102 14.25 9.20 9.23
N VAL A 103 14.10 8.04 9.89
CA VAL A 103 13.00 7.10 9.60
C VAL A 103 11.66 7.71 9.97
N ARG A 104 11.58 8.43 11.10
CA ARG A 104 10.37 9.15 11.52
C ARG A 104 9.98 10.22 10.50
N THR A 105 10.95 11.02 10.04
CA THR A 105 10.70 12.08 9.07
C THR A 105 10.20 11.53 7.74
N ARG A 106 10.83 10.46 7.24
CA ARG A 106 10.42 9.81 5.98
C ARG A 106 9.00 9.25 6.06
N LEU A 107 8.67 8.55 7.14
CA LEU A 107 7.36 7.91 7.31
C LEU A 107 6.26 8.88 7.76
N ALA A 108 6.58 10.15 8.05
CA ALA A 108 5.56 11.15 8.35
C ALA A 108 4.60 11.34 7.16
N GLY A 109 5.12 11.44 5.94
CA GLY A 109 4.28 11.56 4.74
C GLY A 109 3.36 10.36 4.53
N GLU A 110 3.85 9.13 4.81
CA GLU A 110 3.01 7.93 4.79
C GLU A 110 1.94 7.95 5.88
N ALA A 111 2.28 8.37 7.11
CA ALA A 111 1.32 8.51 8.19
C ALA A 111 0.21 9.51 7.85
N ASP A 112 0.58 10.63 7.23
CA ASP A 112 -0.34 11.67 6.80
C ASP A 112 -1.28 11.17 5.71
N ALA A 113 -0.73 10.51 4.68
CA ALA A 113 -1.52 9.90 3.61
C ALA A 113 -2.48 8.82 4.14
N LEU A 114 -2.03 7.97 5.06
CA LEU A 114 -2.86 6.98 5.74
C LEU A 114 -3.97 7.63 6.57
N ALA A 115 -3.67 8.71 7.29
CA ALA A 115 -4.66 9.46 8.06
C ALA A 115 -5.75 10.06 7.14
N LEU A 116 -5.35 10.49 5.94
CA LEU A 116 -6.25 10.87 4.85
C LEU A 116 -6.85 9.69 4.07
N ALA A 117 -6.65 8.43 4.48
CA ALA A 117 -7.32 7.26 3.88
C ALA A 117 -8.31 6.59 4.85
N THR A 118 -8.49 7.16 6.06
CA THR A 118 -8.98 6.48 7.27
C THR A 118 -10.34 5.76 7.22
N PRO A 119 -11.37 6.09 6.41
CA PRO A 119 -12.57 5.24 6.40
C PRO A 119 -12.30 3.81 5.88
N ALA A 120 -11.18 3.57 5.18
CA ALA A 120 -10.84 2.29 4.57
C ALA A 120 -9.75 1.47 5.30
N LEU A 121 -9.13 2.02 6.36
CA LEU A 121 -8.01 1.36 7.03
C LEU A 121 -8.47 0.37 8.13
N PRO A 122 -7.78 -0.77 8.29
CA PRO A 122 -8.08 -1.78 9.32
C PRO A 122 -7.57 -1.40 10.72
N GLY A 123 -7.11 -0.15 10.92
CA GLY A 123 -6.51 0.37 12.15
C GLY A 123 -6.02 1.80 11.97
N THR A 124 -5.44 2.39 13.02
CA THR A 124 -4.86 3.74 12.96
C THR A 124 -3.59 3.74 12.08
N PRO A 125 -3.19 4.89 11.49
CA PRO A 125 -1.95 4.99 10.72
C PRO A 125 -0.71 4.43 11.46
N ALA A 126 -0.58 4.72 12.76
CA ALA A 126 0.50 4.17 13.59
C ALA A 126 0.46 2.63 13.69
N GLN A 127 -0.73 2.02 13.78
CA GLN A 127 -0.87 0.57 13.81
C GLN A 127 -0.49 -0.06 12.46
N VAL A 128 -0.89 0.58 11.36
CA VAL A 128 -0.54 0.17 9.99
C VAL A 128 0.98 0.24 9.80
N LEU A 129 1.61 1.37 10.12
CA LEU A 129 3.07 1.52 10.01
C LEU A 129 3.83 0.54 10.91
N ARG A 130 3.32 0.22 12.11
CA ARG A 130 3.89 -0.86 12.94
C ARG A 130 3.85 -2.21 12.25
N ARG A 131 2.72 -2.56 11.62
CA ARG A 131 2.59 -3.83 10.85
C ARG A 131 3.59 -3.86 9.69
N ARG A 132 3.66 -2.79 8.89
CA ARG A 132 4.63 -2.70 7.79
C ARG A 132 6.07 -2.84 8.30
N ARG A 133 6.44 -2.17 9.39
CA ARG A 133 7.79 -2.28 9.97
C ARG A 133 8.13 -3.65 10.54
N ALA A 134 7.13 -4.41 10.99
CA ALA A 134 7.34 -5.79 11.43
C ALA A 134 7.34 -6.78 10.25
N ALA A 135 6.87 -6.37 9.07
CA ALA A 135 6.68 -7.24 7.93
C ALA A 135 8.00 -7.60 7.22
N ARG A 136 8.07 -8.86 6.79
CA ARG A 136 9.18 -9.44 6.05
C ARG A 136 8.71 -9.87 4.67
N VAL A 137 9.22 -9.19 3.63
CA VAL A 137 8.87 -9.44 2.23
C VAL A 137 10.05 -10.01 1.47
N LEU A 138 9.83 -11.14 0.81
CA LEU A 138 10.75 -11.71 -0.17
C LEU A 138 10.33 -11.27 -1.57
N VAL A 139 11.25 -10.71 -2.35
CA VAL A 139 11.03 -10.43 -3.78
C VAL A 139 11.95 -11.32 -4.58
N THR A 140 11.40 -12.26 -5.35
CA THR A 140 12.15 -13.35 -5.98
C THR A 140 11.63 -13.71 -7.36
N GLY A 141 12.43 -14.45 -8.12
CA GLY A 141 12.12 -14.90 -9.48
C GLY A 141 12.66 -13.98 -10.57
N ALA A 142 12.49 -14.39 -11.83
CA ALA A 142 12.94 -13.65 -12.99
C ALA A 142 11.89 -12.60 -13.41
N GLY A 143 12.24 -11.32 -13.34
CA GLY A 143 11.36 -10.25 -13.82
C GLY A 143 11.84 -8.84 -13.49
N ARG A 144 11.49 -7.90 -14.37
CA ARG A 144 11.99 -6.51 -14.35
C ARG A 144 11.15 -5.54 -13.52
N LEU A 145 10.11 -6.05 -12.86
CA LEU A 145 9.27 -5.28 -11.92
C LEU A 145 9.78 -5.41 -10.48
N GLY A 146 10.57 -6.45 -10.18
CA GLY A 146 10.98 -6.81 -8.82
C GLY A 146 11.74 -5.73 -8.10
N ALA A 147 12.75 -5.15 -8.75
CA ALA A 147 13.58 -4.11 -8.16
C ALA A 147 12.75 -2.88 -7.76
N ALA A 148 11.88 -2.41 -8.65
CA ALA A 148 11.04 -1.23 -8.39
C ALA A 148 9.96 -1.51 -7.33
N ILE A 149 9.39 -2.72 -7.30
CA ILE A 149 8.48 -3.15 -6.23
C ILE A 149 9.21 -3.18 -4.89
N ALA A 150 10.43 -3.73 -4.82
CA ALA A 150 11.22 -3.77 -3.60
C ALA A 150 11.49 -2.36 -3.05
N VAL A 151 11.87 -1.42 -3.92
CA VAL A 151 12.07 -0.01 -3.56
C VAL A 151 10.77 0.62 -3.06
N ALA A 152 9.66 0.46 -3.79
CA ALA A 152 8.37 1.00 -3.38
C ALA A 152 7.91 0.48 -2.00
N LEU A 153 8.09 -0.81 -1.71
CA LEU A 153 7.72 -1.40 -0.43
C LEU A 153 8.56 -0.87 0.73
N ALA A 154 9.87 -0.70 0.54
CA ALA A 154 10.75 -0.14 1.56
C ALA A 154 10.44 1.35 1.82
N GLN A 155 10.16 2.12 0.76
CA GLN A 155 9.72 3.51 0.85
C GLN A 155 8.41 3.64 1.64
N ALA A 156 7.47 2.73 1.41
CA ALA A 156 6.20 2.65 2.13
C ALA A 156 6.31 2.15 3.58
N GLY A 157 7.53 1.86 4.06
CA GLY A 157 7.81 1.53 5.47
C GLY A 157 7.81 0.04 5.81
N VAL A 158 7.90 -0.85 4.82
CA VAL A 158 8.15 -2.27 5.08
C VAL A 158 9.52 -2.44 5.74
N GLY A 159 9.57 -3.13 6.87
CA GLY A 159 10.77 -3.20 7.70
C GLY A 159 11.87 -4.10 7.17
N HIS A 160 11.51 -5.20 6.48
CA HIS A 160 12.48 -6.10 5.87
C HIS A 160 12.06 -6.44 4.44
N VAL A 161 12.84 -6.00 3.45
CA VAL A 161 12.67 -6.33 2.04
C VAL A 161 13.91 -7.07 1.55
N ALA A 162 13.79 -8.38 1.31
CA ALA A 162 14.88 -9.22 0.82
C ALA A 162 14.77 -9.40 -0.70
N PRO A 163 15.60 -8.71 -1.51
CA PRO A 163 15.68 -8.96 -2.95
C PRO A 163 16.54 -10.21 -3.21
N GLU A 164 15.89 -11.24 -3.74
CA GLU A 164 16.50 -12.45 -4.30
C GLU A 164 16.26 -12.45 -5.82
N LEU A 165 16.81 -11.43 -6.47
CA LEU A 165 16.66 -11.17 -7.90
C LEU A 165 17.91 -11.66 -8.65
N PRO A 166 17.78 -12.67 -9.53
CA PRO A 166 18.91 -13.19 -10.30
C PRO A 166 19.34 -12.22 -11.40
N GLY A 167 20.56 -12.41 -11.89
CA GLY A 167 21.09 -11.72 -13.07
C GLY A 167 21.69 -10.34 -12.81
N PRO A 168 22.24 -9.70 -13.86
CA PRO A 168 22.79 -8.36 -13.79
C PRO A 168 21.71 -7.29 -13.93
N VAL A 169 22.00 -6.07 -13.48
CA VAL A 169 21.22 -4.88 -13.79
C VAL A 169 21.19 -4.65 -15.29
N ARG A 170 20.00 -4.53 -15.87
CA ARG A 170 19.76 -4.18 -17.27
C ARG A 170 19.12 -2.79 -17.38
N PRO A 171 19.13 -2.13 -18.55
CA PRO A 171 18.54 -0.80 -18.73
C PRO A 171 17.06 -0.70 -18.29
N GLY A 172 16.29 -1.77 -18.45
CA GLY A 172 14.90 -1.83 -18.00
C GLY A 172 14.72 -1.74 -16.48
N ASP A 173 15.73 -2.12 -15.69
CA ASP A 173 15.69 -2.12 -14.22
C ASP A 173 15.94 -0.72 -13.63
N LEU A 174 16.34 0.26 -14.43
CA LEU A 174 16.53 1.65 -13.99
C LEU A 174 15.18 2.35 -13.75
N VAL A 175 14.12 1.86 -14.40
CA VAL A 175 12.79 2.48 -14.35
C VAL A 175 12.16 2.30 -12.97
N GLY A 176 12.05 3.38 -12.22
CA GLY A 176 11.36 3.41 -10.93
C GLY A 176 12.13 2.80 -9.76
N THR A 177 13.44 2.58 -9.91
CA THR A 177 14.31 2.02 -8.85
C THR A 177 15.24 3.04 -8.22
N GLY A 178 15.63 4.09 -8.95
CA GLY A 178 16.74 4.97 -8.54
C GLY A 178 18.11 4.44 -8.92
N LEU A 179 18.19 3.24 -9.50
CA LEU A 179 19.41 2.76 -10.15
C LEU A 179 19.73 3.62 -11.37
N THR A 180 21.01 3.78 -11.61
CA THR A 180 21.63 4.63 -12.62
C THR A 180 22.30 3.77 -13.70
N ALA A 181 22.61 4.39 -14.84
CA ALA A 181 23.33 3.71 -15.92
C ALA A 181 24.69 3.13 -15.48
N ALA A 182 25.32 3.71 -14.45
CA ALA A 182 26.58 3.23 -13.89
C ALA A 182 26.46 1.87 -13.16
N GLU A 183 25.25 1.44 -12.83
CA GLU A 183 25.01 0.16 -12.16
C GLU A 183 24.74 -0.99 -13.14
N VAL A 184 24.55 -0.70 -14.44
CA VAL A 184 24.32 -1.72 -15.48
C VAL A 184 25.46 -2.75 -15.50
N GLY A 185 25.10 -4.03 -15.58
CA GLY A 185 26.04 -5.15 -15.55
C GLY A 185 26.41 -5.65 -14.14
N ARG A 186 26.19 -4.86 -13.08
CA ARG A 186 26.41 -5.30 -11.70
C ARG A 186 25.33 -6.31 -11.27
N PRO A 187 25.58 -7.15 -10.25
CA PRO A 187 24.55 -8.06 -9.74
C PRO A 187 23.31 -7.30 -9.25
N LEU A 188 22.13 -7.62 -9.79
CA LEU A 188 20.88 -6.88 -9.56
C LEU A 188 20.51 -6.85 -8.08
N ALA A 189 20.51 -8.00 -7.41
CA ALA A 189 20.21 -8.06 -5.98
C ALA A 189 21.13 -7.16 -5.13
N ALA A 190 22.42 -7.10 -5.44
CA ALA A 190 23.37 -6.27 -4.69
C ALA A 190 23.13 -4.77 -4.95
N ALA A 191 22.87 -4.38 -6.20
CA ALA A 191 22.53 -3.00 -6.57
C ALA A 191 21.24 -2.54 -5.89
N VAL A 192 20.19 -3.37 -5.89
CA VAL A 192 18.92 -3.07 -5.20
C VAL A 192 19.12 -2.94 -3.69
N ARG A 193 19.91 -3.80 -3.05
CA ARG A 193 20.18 -3.67 -1.60
C ARG A 193 20.88 -2.35 -1.27
N ALA A 194 21.86 -1.95 -2.08
CA ALA A 194 22.55 -0.68 -1.90
C ALA A 194 21.56 0.50 -2.07
N GLU A 195 20.70 0.43 -3.08
CA GLU A 195 19.67 1.43 -3.32
C GLU A 195 18.66 1.55 -2.18
N LEU A 196 18.16 0.43 -1.67
CA LEU A 196 17.29 0.39 -0.49
C LEU A 196 17.95 1.03 0.75
N GLY A 197 19.26 0.81 0.94
CA GLY A 197 20.01 1.44 2.01
C GLY A 197 20.11 2.97 1.89
N ARG A 198 20.17 3.49 0.66
CA ARG A 198 20.18 4.94 0.37
C ARG A 198 18.80 5.57 0.51
N SER A 199 17.80 4.98 -0.14
CA SER A 199 16.50 5.61 -0.29
C SER A 199 15.56 5.32 0.88
N ALA A 200 15.64 4.13 1.50
CA ALA A 200 14.82 3.76 2.65
C ALA A 200 15.64 3.30 3.86
N PRO A 201 16.47 4.19 4.46
CA PRO A 201 17.25 3.85 5.66
C PRO A 201 16.38 3.25 6.77
N GLY A 202 16.93 2.25 7.45
CA GLY A 202 16.24 1.47 8.49
C GLY A 202 15.45 0.27 7.96
N THR A 203 15.44 0.03 6.65
CA THR A 203 14.91 -1.20 6.05
C THR A 203 16.00 -2.27 6.04
N GLU A 204 15.72 -3.43 6.63
CA GLU A 204 16.60 -4.60 6.53
C GLU A 204 16.53 -5.20 5.12
N THR A 205 17.68 -5.57 4.57
CA THR A 205 17.78 -6.10 3.20
C THR A 205 18.55 -7.43 3.09
N GLY A 206 19.01 -7.93 4.24
CA GLY A 206 19.73 -9.20 4.35
C GLY A 206 18.85 -10.39 3.98
N PRO A 207 19.46 -11.57 3.75
CA PRO A 207 18.70 -12.79 3.46
C PRO A 207 17.75 -13.14 4.61
N LEU A 208 16.56 -13.63 4.26
CA LEU A 208 15.57 -14.06 5.24
C LEU A 208 16.00 -15.40 5.84
N ARG A 209 16.73 -15.36 6.96
CA ARG A 209 17.05 -16.55 7.75
C ARG A 209 15.76 -17.12 8.38
N ARG A 210 15.75 -18.44 8.57
CA ARG A 210 14.69 -19.26 9.20
C ARG A 210 13.67 -18.43 9.98
N GLY A 211 12.47 -18.29 9.44
CA GLY A 211 11.36 -17.55 10.04
C GLY A 211 10.23 -17.33 9.04
N ARG A 212 9.09 -16.81 9.53
CA ARG A 212 7.91 -16.54 8.72
C ARG A 212 8.18 -15.35 7.78
N VAL A 213 7.97 -15.56 6.49
CA VAL A 213 7.90 -14.50 5.48
C VAL A 213 6.44 -14.09 5.37
N ASP A 214 6.13 -12.81 5.55
CA ASP A 214 4.74 -12.34 5.55
C ASP A 214 4.17 -12.32 4.13
N LEU A 215 5.00 -12.00 3.13
CA LEU A 215 4.62 -12.03 1.72
C LEU A 215 5.81 -12.38 0.82
N VAL A 216 5.57 -13.23 -0.17
CA VAL A 216 6.49 -13.44 -1.30
C VAL A 216 5.94 -12.73 -2.54
N VAL A 217 6.69 -11.81 -3.12
CA VAL A 217 6.43 -11.28 -4.46
C VAL A 217 7.20 -12.16 -5.43
N GLN A 218 6.46 -13.02 -6.14
CA GLN A 218 7.00 -13.98 -7.10
C GLN A 218 6.96 -13.40 -8.51
N LEU A 219 8.12 -13.21 -9.12
CA LEU A 219 8.29 -12.73 -10.49
C LEU A 219 8.37 -13.90 -11.45
N GLY A 220 7.45 -13.94 -12.41
CA GLY A 220 7.32 -15.04 -13.35
C GLY A 220 7.15 -16.40 -12.68
N THR A 221 7.17 -17.45 -13.49
CA THR A 221 7.26 -18.84 -13.04
C THR A 221 8.49 -19.46 -13.67
N ASP A 222 9.65 -19.19 -13.07
CA ASP A 222 10.95 -19.78 -13.39
C ASP A 222 11.02 -21.30 -13.09
N ARG A 223 9.95 -21.85 -12.50
CA ARG A 223 9.80 -23.25 -12.14
C ARG A 223 8.39 -23.73 -12.47
N PRO A 224 8.18 -25.06 -12.61
CA PRO A 224 6.84 -25.62 -12.78
C PRO A 224 5.89 -25.09 -11.71
N ALA A 225 4.78 -24.45 -12.11
CA ALA A 225 3.87 -23.80 -11.18
C ALA A 225 3.32 -24.77 -10.13
N ALA A 226 3.21 -26.07 -10.47
CA ALA A 226 2.85 -27.15 -9.56
C ALA A 226 3.77 -27.26 -8.34
N LEU A 227 5.09 -27.20 -8.54
CA LEU A 227 6.07 -27.32 -7.45
C LEU A 227 6.05 -26.08 -6.55
N LEU A 228 6.01 -24.88 -7.14
CA LEU A 228 5.88 -23.64 -6.39
C LEU A 228 4.58 -23.58 -5.59
N ALA A 229 3.45 -23.92 -6.21
CA ALA A 229 2.15 -23.98 -5.54
C ALA A 229 2.16 -24.95 -4.36
N THR A 230 2.77 -26.13 -4.52
CA THR A 230 2.89 -27.13 -3.46
C THR A 230 3.75 -26.61 -2.30
N GLY A 231 4.92 -26.04 -2.60
CA GLY A 231 5.81 -25.47 -1.57
C GLY A 231 5.16 -24.32 -0.80
N TYR A 232 4.48 -23.40 -1.49
CA TYR A 232 3.75 -22.31 -0.84
C TYR A 232 2.53 -22.81 -0.05
N ALA A 233 1.81 -23.81 -0.55
CA ALA A 233 0.68 -24.39 0.17
C ALA A 233 1.11 -25.10 1.47
N GLN A 234 2.20 -25.89 1.44
CA GLN A 234 2.73 -26.58 2.61
C GLN A 234 3.15 -25.61 3.72
N ARG A 235 3.75 -24.47 3.34
CA ARG A 235 4.21 -23.44 4.28
C ARG A 235 3.14 -22.40 4.64
N ARG A 236 1.94 -22.51 4.06
CA ARG A 236 0.87 -21.48 4.11
C ARG A 236 1.40 -20.09 3.76
N GLN A 237 2.29 -20.02 2.77
CA GLN A 237 3.00 -18.81 2.40
C GLN A 237 2.11 -17.89 1.55
N PRO A 238 1.74 -16.68 2.03
CA PRO A 238 1.10 -15.70 1.19
C PRO A 238 2.07 -15.27 0.08
N HIS A 239 1.57 -15.19 -1.14
CA HIS A 239 2.36 -14.78 -2.28
C HIS A 239 1.54 -14.00 -3.31
N LEU A 240 2.19 -13.03 -3.95
CA LEU A 240 1.67 -12.25 -5.05
C LEU A 240 2.45 -12.61 -6.31
N LEU A 241 1.76 -13.13 -7.33
CA LEU A 241 2.38 -13.35 -8.65
C LEU A 241 2.49 -12.01 -9.40
N VAL A 242 3.63 -11.76 -10.01
CA VAL A 242 3.87 -10.61 -10.89
C VAL A 242 4.52 -11.14 -12.16
N ASP A 243 3.91 -10.88 -13.30
CA ASP A 243 4.33 -11.41 -14.60
C ASP A 243 4.29 -10.32 -15.67
N LEU A 244 4.92 -10.58 -16.83
CA LEU A 244 4.94 -9.68 -17.98
C LEU A 244 4.73 -10.50 -19.25
N ARG A 245 3.57 -10.36 -19.89
CA ARG A 245 3.19 -11.16 -21.07
C ARG A 245 2.93 -10.25 -22.26
N GLY A 246 3.67 -10.45 -23.36
CA GLY A 246 3.51 -9.62 -24.56
C GLY A 246 3.63 -8.12 -24.29
N GLY A 247 4.45 -7.75 -23.31
CA GLY A 247 4.62 -6.36 -22.87
C GLY A 247 3.53 -5.78 -21.99
N VAL A 248 2.57 -6.60 -21.55
CA VAL A 248 1.53 -6.24 -20.58
C VAL A 248 1.86 -6.86 -19.22
N PRO A 249 2.18 -6.04 -18.20
CA PRO A 249 2.30 -6.51 -16.83
C PRO A 249 1.00 -7.14 -16.32
N VAL A 250 1.12 -8.25 -15.61
CA VAL A 250 0.00 -8.95 -14.97
C VAL A 250 0.30 -9.08 -13.49
N ILE A 251 -0.53 -8.43 -12.65
CA ILE A 251 -0.39 -8.44 -11.20
C ILE A 251 -1.45 -9.35 -10.61
N GLY A 252 -1.02 -10.37 -9.88
CA GLY A 252 -1.88 -11.34 -9.21
C GLY A 252 -1.98 -12.70 -9.92
N PRO A 253 -2.65 -13.66 -9.27
CA PRO A 253 -3.37 -13.49 -8.02
C PRO A 253 -2.44 -13.30 -6.82
N LEU A 254 -2.94 -12.53 -5.84
CA LEU A 254 -2.49 -12.69 -4.47
C LEU A 254 -3.20 -13.91 -3.89
N VAL A 255 -2.42 -14.83 -3.35
CA VAL A 255 -2.90 -16.10 -2.81
C VAL A 255 -2.58 -16.15 -1.32
N ARG A 256 -3.59 -16.50 -0.52
CA ARG A 256 -3.46 -16.78 0.92
C ARG A 256 -3.77 -18.26 1.15
N PRO A 257 -2.81 -19.18 0.97
CA PRO A 257 -3.09 -20.60 1.12
C PRO A 257 -3.70 -20.90 2.50
N PRO A 258 -4.73 -21.76 2.61
CA PRO A 258 -5.24 -22.69 1.59
C PRO A 258 -6.33 -22.12 0.65
N VAL A 259 -6.62 -20.83 0.69
CA VAL A 259 -7.81 -20.24 0.06
C VAL A 259 -7.48 -19.65 -1.32
N GLY A 260 -8.31 -19.96 -2.32
CA GLY A 260 -8.23 -19.38 -3.66
C GLY A 260 -7.43 -20.19 -4.69
N PRO A 261 -7.30 -19.67 -5.92
CA PRO A 261 -6.55 -20.31 -6.98
C PRO A 261 -5.05 -20.28 -6.66
N CYS A 262 -4.42 -21.45 -6.53
CA CYS A 262 -2.95 -21.53 -6.47
C CYS A 262 -2.31 -21.35 -7.85
N LEU A 263 -0.98 -21.25 -7.91
CA LEU A 263 -0.26 -21.14 -9.19
C LEU A 263 -0.50 -22.33 -10.13
N ASN A 264 -0.66 -23.54 -9.60
CA ASN A 264 -1.02 -24.72 -10.39
C ASN A 264 -2.46 -24.63 -10.94
N CYS A 265 -3.38 -24.06 -10.14
CA CYS A 265 -4.75 -23.81 -10.57
C CYS A 265 -4.74 -22.86 -11.79
N LEU A 266 -3.83 -21.87 -11.84
CA LEU A 266 -3.64 -20.99 -13.01
C LEU A 266 -3.11 -21.72 -14.25
N ASP A 267 -2.10 -22.59 -14.09
CA ASP A 267 -1.54 -23.34 -15.21
C ASP A 267 -2.52 -24.37 -15.76
N LEU A 268 -3.27 -25.08 -14.91
CA LEU A 268 -4.31 -26.01 -15.38
C LEU A 268 -5.38 -25.30 -16.23
N HIS A 269 -5.81 -24.11 -15.82
CA HIS A 269 -6.72 -23.29 -16.66
C HIS A 269 -6.08 -22.85 -17.99
N ARG A 270 -4.75 -22.81 -18.11
CA ARG A 270 -4.07 -22.56 -19.38
C ARG A 270 -3.99 -23.84 -20.20
N VAL A 271 -3.72 -24.98 -19.57
CA VAL A 271 -3.78 -26.31 -20.20
C VAL A 271 -5.16 -26.59 -20.81
N ASP A 272 -6.24 -26.23 -20.12
CA ASP A 272 -7.60 -26.34 -20.67
C ASP A 272 -7.82 -25.53 -21.96
N ARG A 273 -7.07 -24.43 -22.13
CA ARG A 273 -7.15 -23.56 -23.33
C ARG A 273 -6.18 -23.98 -24.42
N ASP A 274 -5.04 -24.53 -24.01
CA ASP A 274 -3.94 -24.92 -24.86
C ASP A 274 -3.26 -26.15 -24.23
N PRO A 275 -3.54 -27.37 -24.73
CA PRO A 275 -2.95 -28.59 -24.20
C PRO A 275 -1.42 -28.61 -24.22
N ASP A 276 -0.79 -27.85 -25.12
CA ASP A 276 0.66 -27.75 -25.25
C ASP A 276 1.28 -26.73 -24.27
N TRP A 277 0.45 -26.04 -23.47
CA TRP A 277 0.88 -25.05 -22.48
C TRP A 277 2.05 -25.50 -21.59
N PRO A 278 2.14 -26.75 -21.08
CA PRO A 278 3.26 -27.16 -20.23
C PRO A 278 4.61 -27.06 -20.95
N THR A 279 4.65 -27.41 -22.24
CA THR A 279 5.83 -27.30 -23.09
C THR A 279 6.19 -25.84 -23.33
N LEU A 280 5.20 -25.00 -23.66
CA LEU A 280 5.39 -23.56 -23.86
C LEU A 280 5.86 -22.86 -22.59
N ALA A 281 5.29 -23.21 -21.44
CA ALA A 281 5.67 -22.66 -20.13
C ALA A 281 7.13 -23.00 -19.78
N ALA A 282 7.59 -24.22 -20.09
CA ALA A 282 8.98 -24.61 -19.90
C ALA A 282 9.93 -23.79 -20.79
N GLN A 283 9.56 -23.56 -22.06
CA GLN A 283 10.34 -22.71 -22.96
C GLN A 283 10.37 -21.24 -22.47
N LEU A 284 9.23 -20.69 -22.06
CA LEU A 284 9.12 -19.33 -21.52
C LEU A 284 9.90 -19.14 -20.22
N ALA A 285 10.02 -20.18 -19.40
CA ALA A 285 10.82 -20.16 -18.17
C ALA A 285 12.33 -20.15 -18.46
N ALA A 286 12.75 -20.73 -19.58
CA ALA A 286 14.14 -20.71 -20.05
C ALA A 286 14.49 -19.47 -20.89
N ASP A 287 13.48 -18.70 -21.33
CA ASP A 287 13.67 -17.53 -22.17
C ASP A 287 14.11 -16.30 -21.36
N ASP A 288 15.37 -15.89 -21.59
CA ASP A 288 16.01 -14.70 -21.02
C ASP A 288 15.79 -13.41 -21.85
N ALA A 289 14.99 -13.49 -22.93
CA ALA A 289 14.75 -12.37 -23.82
C ALA A 289 14.13 -11.17 -23.08
N GLU A 290 14.54 -9.97 -23.52
CA GLU A 290 14.01 -8.74 -22.97
C GLU A 290 12.55 -8.54 -23.37
N ARG A 291 11.64 -8.79 -22.42
CA ARG A 291 10.22 -8.49 -22.59
C ARG A 291 10.03 -6.96 -22.58
N ALA A 292 9.77 -6.42 -23.77
CA ALA A 292 9.51 -4.99 -23.96
C ALA A 292 8.28 -4.54 -23.17
N CYS A 293 8.38 -3.45 -22.43
CA CYS A 293 7.25 -2.82 -21.75
C CYS A 293 7.55 -1.32 -21.64
N ALA A 294 6.58 -0.48 -21.99
CA ALA A 294 6.71 0.96 -21.84
C ALA A 294 6.99 1.33 -20.37
N ALA A 295 7.85 2.32 -20.14
CA ALA A 295 8.25 2.74 -18.80
C ALA A 295 7.05 3.19 -17.95
N THR A 296 6.10 3.92 -18.53
CA THR A 296 4.89 4.40 -17.83
C THR A 296 3.95 3.25 -17.44
N THR A 297 3.75 2.27 -18.32
CA THR A 297 3.00 1.04 -18.02
C THR A 297 3.67 0.23 -16.91
N ARG A 298 5.01 0.15 -16.94
CA ARG A 298 5.80 -0.51 -15.90
C ARG A 298 5.60 0.17 -14.55
N LEU A 299 5.72 1.50 -14.47
CA LEU A 299 5.52 2.26 -13.24
C LEU A 299 4.10 2.09 -12.67
N ALA A 300 3.08 2.09 -13.53
CA ALA A 300 1.70 1.84 -13.09
C ALA A 300 1.52 0.43 -12.53
N ALA A 301 2.17 -0.58 -13.13
CA ALA A 301 2.16 -1.94 -12.62
C ALA A 301 2.91 -2.08 -11.29
N VAL A 302 4.03 -1.39 -11.12
CA VAL A 302 4.77 -1.32 -9.84
C VAL A 302 3.89 -0.71 -8.76
N ALA A 303 3.25 0.44 -9.04
CA ALA A 303 2.35 1.10 -8.10
C ALA A 303 1.20 0.17 -7.69
N TYR A 304 0.56 -0.51 -8.65
CA TYR A 304 -0.52 -1.45 -8.39
C TYR A 304 -0.04 -2.66 -7.56
N ALA A 305 1.10 -3.28 -7.92
CA ALA A 305 1.66 -4.41 -7.18
C ALA A 305 2.07 -4.04 -5.75
N ALA A 306 2.67 -2.86 -5.55
CA ALA A 306 3.01 -2.35 -4.23
C ALA A 306 1.74 -2.09 -3.40
N ALA A 307 0.70 -1.49 -3.98
CA ALA A 307 -0.57 -1.27 -3.29
C ALA A 307 -1.23 -2.58 -2.85
N GLU A 308 -1.21 -3.61 -3.69
CA GLU A 308 -1.75 -4.94 -3.37
C GLU A 308 -0.96 -5.66 -2.27
N ALA A 309 0.36 -5.56 -2.31
CA ALA A 309 1.23 -6.07 -1.26
C ALA A 309 0.99 -5.34 0.07
N LEU A 310 0.93 -4.00 0.06
CA LEU A 310 0.67 -3.19 1.25
C LEU A 310 -0.73 -3.46 1.80
N ALA A 311 -1.76 -3.57 0.95
CA ALA A 311 -3.10 -3.96 1.38
C ALA A 311 -3.10 -5.30 2.12
N HIS A 312 -2.25 -6.25 1.71
CA HIS A 312 -2.09 -7.50 2.45
C HIS A 312 -1.41 -7.30 3.81
N LEU A 313 -0.27 -6.60 3.84
CA LEU A 313 0.53 -6.39 5.05
C LEU A 313 -0.20 -5.52 6.09
N ASP A 314 -0.99 -4.57 5.61
CA ASP A 314 -1.77 -3.66 6.44
C ASP A 314 -2.97 -4.39 7.07
N GLY A 315 -3.35 -5.57 6.56
CA GLY A 315 -4.48 -6.37 7.03
C GLY A 315 -5.79 -6.10 6.28
N SER A 316 -5.73 -5.34 5.18
CA SER A 316 -6.85 -5.10 4.26
C SER A 316 -7.05 -6.30 3.32
N THR A 317 -8.00 -6.15 2.39
CA THR A 317 -8.31 -7.15 1.36
C THR A 317 -7.75 -6.66 0.02
N PRO A 318 -6.62 -7.24 -0.47
CA PRO A 318 -6.10 -6.97 -1.80
C PRO A 318 -7.14 -7.26 -2.87
N GLU A 319 -7.21 -6.43 -3.90
CA GLU A 319 -8.14 -6.61 -5.01
C GLU A 319 -7.82 -7.87 -5.82
N THR A 320 -6.55 -8.27 -5.87
CA THR A 320 -5.98 -9.43 -6.57
C THR A 320 -6.19 -10.75 -5.84
N LEU A 321 -6.94 -10.78 -4.74
CA LEU A 321 -7.36 -12.02 -4.11
C LEU A 321 -8.26 -12.83 -5.07
N GLY A 322 -7.71 -13.90 -5.63
CA GLY A 322 -8.42 -14.75 -6.61
C GLY A 322 -8.59 -14.11 -7.99
N CYS A 323 -7.89 -13.02 -8.30
CA CYS A 323 -7.87 -12.45 -9.64
C CYS A 323 -6.50 -11.87 -10.01
N ALA A 324 -6.24 -11.77 -11.29
CA ALA A 324 -5.10 -11.05 -11.83
C ALA A 324 -5.57 -9.76 -12.51
N VAL A 325 -4.74 -8.74 -12.53
CA VAL A 325 -4.97 -7.46 -13.21
C VAL A 325 -3.91 -7.27 -14.29
N GLU A 326 -4.36 -7.17 -15.53
CA GLU A 326 -3.56 -6.81 -16.69
C GLU A 326 -3.46 -5.28 -16.76
N VAL A 327 -2.23 -4.75 -16.79
CA VAL A 327 -1.96 -3.31 -16.84
C VAL A 327 -1.60 -2.92 -18.28
N ALA A 328 -2.59 -2.53 -19.07
CA ALA A 328 -2.40 -2.15 -20.47
C ALA A 328 -1.91 -0.71 -20.67
N GLY A 329 -1.77 0.07 -19.58
CA GLY A 329 -1.33 1.46 -19.57
C GLY A 329 -1.59 2.11 -18.20
N ALA A 330 -1.15 3.36 -18.01
CA ALA A 330 -1.16 4.04 -16.70
C ALA A 330 -2.52 4.14 -15.99
N GLY A 331 -3.63 4.00 -16.72
CA GLY A 331 -4.98 3.95 -16.16
C GLY A 331 -5.87 2.87 -16.79
N ARG A 332 -5.29 1.93 -17.54
CA ARG A 332 -6.04 0.88 -18.24
C ARG A 332 -5.79 -0.46 -17.57
N PHE A 333 -6.70 -0.84 -16.68
CA PHE A 333 -6.63 -2.06 -15.90
C PHE A 333 -7.72 -3.02 -16.35
N ARG A 334 -7.35 -4.25 -16.68
CA ARG A 334 -8.30 -5.32 -16.99
C ARG A 334 -8.18 -6.42 -15.95
N ARG A 335 -9.27 -6.65 -15.22
CA ARG A 335 -9.33 -7.67 -14.18
C ARG A 335 -9.79 -9.00 -14.75
N ARG A 336 -9.08 -10.07 -14.38
CA ARG A 336 -9.39 -11.46 -14.74
C ARG A 336 -9.49 -12.31 -13.48
N GLN A 337 -10.66 -12.84 -13.20
CA GLN A 337 -10.87 -13.75 -12.08
C GLN A 337 -10.40 -15.17 -12.41
N TRP A 338 -9.92 -15.87 -11.38
CA TRP A 338 -9.44 -17.25 -11.48
C TRP A 338 -10.13 -18.11 -10.42
N PRO A 339 -11.04 -19.02 -10.80
CA PRO A 339 -11.57 -19.99 -9.86
C PRO A 339 -10.51 -21.06 -9.55
N PRO A 340 -10.51 -21.69 -8.36
CA PRO A 340 -9.77 -22.93 -8.13
C PRO A 340 -10.12 -23.95 -9.22
N HIS A 341 -9.10 -24.53 -9.85
CA HIS A 341 -9.29 -25.48 -10.94
C HIS A 341 -9.71 -26.85 -10.41
N PRO A 342 -10.76 -27.52 -10.93
CA PRO A 342 -11.29 -28.77 -10.38
C PRO A 342 -10.25 -29.89 -10.27
N SER A 343 -9.41 -30.08 -11.29
CA SER A 343 -8.34 -31.10 -11.31
C SER A 343 -7.13 -30.79 -10.42
N CYS A 344 -7.11 -29.66 -9.71
CA CYS A 344 -5.99 -29.35 -8.83
C CYS A 344 -6.24 -29.90 -7.42
N GLY A 345 -5.20 -30.39 -6.74
CA GLY A 345 -5.27 -30.67 -5.29
C GLY A 345 -5.62 -29.44 -4.40
N CYS A 346 -5.70 -28.23 -4.99
CA CYS A 346 -6.15 -26.99 -4.35
C CYS A 346 -7.70 -26.91 -4.24
N SER A 347 -8.45 -27.63 -5.08
CA SER A 347 -9.87 -27.41 -5.38
C SER A 347 -10.85 -27.78 -4.27
N GLY A 348 -10.49 -28.68 -3.36
CA GLY A 348 -11.30 -29.02 -2.18
C GLY A 348 -11.27 -27.99 -1.04
N ARG A 349 -10.57 -26.87 -1.22
CA ARG A 349 -10.37 -25.83 -0.19
C ARG A 349 -11.30 -24.64 -0.45
N ARG A 350 -11.93 -24.10 0.61
CA ARG A 350 -12.99 -23.07 0.55
C ARG A 350 -12.70 -21.96 -0.50
N PRO A 351 -13.67 -21.56 -1.33
CA PRO A 351 -13.50 -20.46 -2.27
C PRO A 351 -13.36 -19.11 -1.56
N ILE A 352 -12.64 -18.16 -2.17
CA ILE A 352 -12.55 -16.77 -1.68
C ILE A 352 -13.91 -16.09 -1.90
N ARG A 353 -14.53 -15.61 -0.82
CA ARG A 353 -15.64 -14.65 -0.93
C ARG A 353 -15.05 -13.27 -1.20
N VAL A 354 -15.01 -12.88 -2.47
CA VAL A 354 -14.67 -11.50 -2.84
C VAL A 354 -15.90 -10.65 -2.56
N ARG A 355 -15.81 -9.66 -1.66
CA ARG A 355 -16.84 -8.62 -1.58
C ARG A 355 -16.79 -7.85 -2.91
N PRO A 356 -17.90 -7.73 -3.65
CA PRO A 356 -17.90 -6.85 -4.81
C PRO A 356 -17.48 -5.46 -4.34
N THR A 357 -16.46 -4.90 -4.97
CA THR A 357 -16.25 -3.45 -4.94
C THR A 357 -17.53 -2.86 -5.51
N GLY A 358 -18.29 -2.14 -4.68
CA GLY A 358 -19.48 -1.44 -5.14
C GLY A 358 -19.11 -0.60 -6.37
N PRO A 359 -20.03 -0.40 -7.32
CA PRO A 359 -19.75 0.42 -8.48
C PRO A 359 -19.23 1.77 -7.99
N GLY A 360 -17.99 2.12 -8.37
CA GLY A 360 -17.52 3.49 -8.26
C GLY A 360 -18.58 4.38 -8.90
N PHE A 361 -18.97 5.43 -8.20
CA PHE A 361 -19.99 6.37 -8.65
C PHE A 361 -19.71 6.81 -10.09
N VAL A 362 -20.44 6.25 -11.04
CA VAL A 362 -20.61 6.85 -12.36
C VAL A 362 -21.55 8.02 -12.12
N ALA A 363 -20.99 9.23 -12.03
CA ALA A 363 -21.79 10.44 -12.10
C ALA A 363 -22.47 10.45 -13.48
N ALA A 364 -23.77 10.13 -13.50
CA ALA A 364 -24.59 10.32 -14.67
C ALA A 364 -24.66 11.83 -14.97
N VAL A 365 -24.08 12.23 -16.09
CA VAL A 365 -24.33 13.53 -16.71
C VAL A 365 -25.75 13.48 -17.25
N GLY A 366 -26.66 14.24 -16.64
CA GLY A 366 -27.98 14.52 -17.21
C GLY A 366 -27.92 15.66 -18.25
N PRO A 367 -28.70 15.60 -19.34
CA PRO A 367 -28.67 16.59 -20.43
C PRO A 367 -29.47 17.87 -20.08
N PRO A 368 -29.32 18.96 -20.87
CA PRO A 368 -29.72 20.31 -20.46
C PRO A 368 -31.22 20.54 -20.63
N SER A 369 -31.81 21.32 -19.71
CA SER A 369 -33.14 21.90 -19.87
C SER A 369 -33.04 23.37 -20.29
N ARG A 370 -33.94 23.73 -21.20
CA ARG A 370 -34.01 24.91 -22.07
C ARG A 370 -34.03 26.27 -21.36
#